data_AF-K7NH61-F1
#
_entry.id   AF-K7NH61-F1
#
_cell.length_a   1.000
_cell.length_b   1.000
_cell.length_c   1.000
_cell.angle_alpha   90.00
_cell.angle_beta   90.00
_cell.angle_gamma   90.00
#
_symmetry.space_group_name_H-M   'P 1'
#
loop_
_entity.id
_entity.type
_entity.pdbx_description
1 polymer ?
#
loop_
_entity_poly.entity_id
_entity_poly.type
_entity_poly.pdbx_seq_one_letter_code
_entity_poly.pdbx_strand_id
1 'polypeptide(L)' 'VKRLERQELKQGGLKGLAMEILGLSLLKPKKISTSNWACRTLREGQIRYACIDAYVSFAIGKKLLEPEN' A
#
# COMPACT_ATOMS: atom_id res chain seq x y z
N VAL A 1 9.78 6.11 17.32
CA VAL A 1 9.35 6.33 15.92
C VAL A 1 10.14 7.48 15.32
N LYS A 2 11.08 7.19 14.43
CA LYS A 2 11.81 8.21 13.69
C LYS A 2 10.85 8.93 12.74
N ARG A 3 10.74 10.24 12.85
CA ARG A 3 9.95 11.06 11.93
C ARG A 3 10.74 11.31 10.66
N LEU A 4 10.09 11.15 9.50
CA LEU A 4 10.70 11.42 8.20
C LEU A 4 10.76 12.92 7.87
N GLU A 5 10.08 13.79 8.64
CA GLU A 5 10.06 15.26 8.47
C GLU A 5 9.73 15.77 7.05
N ARG A 6 8.99 14.96 6.27
CA ARG A 6 8.61 15.22 4.88
C ARG A 6 7.09 15.38 4.75
N GLN A 7 6.63 16.62 4.58
CA GLN A 7 5.19 16.94 4.56
C GLN A 7 4.45 16.33 3.37
N GLU A 8 5.13 16.19 2.23
CA GLU A 8 4.58 15.60 1.01
C GLU A 8 4.12 14.14 1.21
N LEU A 9 4.73 13.43 2.16
CA LEU A 9 4.36 12.04 2.45
C LEU A 9 2.99 11.93 3.13
N LYS A 10 2.50 12.97 3.81
CA LYS A 10 1.16 12.97 4.39
C LYS A 10 0.05 12.91 3.35
N GLN A 11 0.33 13.38 2.13
CA GLN A 11 -0.56 13.32 0.98
C GLN A 11 -0.13 12.21 -0.01
N GLY A 12 0.87 11.41 0.37
CA GLY A 12 1.41 10.33 -0.43
C GLY A 12 0.42 9.17 -0.53
N GLY A 13 0.16 8.72 -1.76
CA GLY A 13 -0.56 7.48 -1.98
C GLY A 13 0.24 6.25 -1.53
N LEU A 14 -0.44 5.12 -1.32
CA LEU A 14 0.15 3.88 -0.82
C LEU A 14 1.40 3.42 -1.59
N LYS A 15 1.46 3.65 -2.91
CA LYS A 15 2.64 3.34 -3.75
C LYS A 15 3.88 4.15 -3.33
N GLY A 16 3.72 5.45 -3.12
CA GLY A 16 4.84 6.33 -2.72
C GLY A 16 5.32 6.01 -1.32
N LEU A 17 4.37 5.81 -0.39
CA LEU A 17 4.69 5.43 0.98
C LEU A 17 5.37 4.07 1.07
N ALA A 18 4.94 3.08 0.28
CA ALA A 18 5.59 1.77 0.24
C ALA A 18 7.04 1.85 -0.23
N MET A 19 7.32 2.69 -1.23
CA MET A 19 8.69 2.91 -1.70
C MET A 19 9.54 3.57 -0.62
N GLU A 20 9.02 4.64 0.00
CA GLU A 20 9.78 5.42 0.99
C GLU A 20 10.06 4.64 2.28
N ILE A 21 9.07 3.91 2.80
CA ILE A 21 9.13 3.31 4.13
C ILE A 21 9.64 1.87 4.08
N LEU A 22 9.26 1.12 3.03
CA LEU A 22 9.58 -0.30 2.91
C LEU A 22 10.60 -0.60 1.80
N GLY A 23 10.95 0.37 0.94
CA GLY A 23 11.78 0.13 -0.24
C GLY A 23 11.10 -0.73 -1.31
N LEU A 24 9.76 -0.83 -1.29
CA LEU A 24 9.00 -1.71 -2.18
C LEU A 24 8.36 -0.94 -3.34
N SER A 25 8.57 -1.43 -4.57
CA SER A 25 7.89 -0.93 -5.76
C SER A 25 6.59 -1.69 -6.01
N LEU A 26 5.45 -1.00 -5.86
CA LEU A 26 4.14 -1.58 -6.13
C LEU A 26 3.71 -1.40 -7.58
N LEU A 27 3.44 -2.53 -8.24
CA LEU A 27 2.69 -2.56 -9.48
C LEU A 27 1.20 -2.46 -9.14
N LYS A 28 0.59 -1.35 -9.56
CA LYS A 28 -0.87 -1.14 -9.47
C LYS A 28 -1.43 -1.02 -10.88
N PRO A 29 -1.81 -2.14 -11.53
CA PRO A 29 -2.37 -2.08 -12.87
C PRO A 29 -3.68 -1.30 -12.84
N LYS A 30 -3.73 -0.17 -13.57
CA LYS A 30 -4.93 0.70 -13.62
C LYS A 30 -6.19 -0.07 -14.01
N LYS A 31 -6.04 -1.05 -14.91
CA LYS A 31 -7.12 -1.95 -15.35
C LYS A 31 -7.78 -2.72 -14.20
N ILE A 32 -7.01 -3.10 -13.17
CA ILE A 32 -7.54 -3.81 -12.00
C ILE A 32 -8.09 -2.82 -10.98
N SER A 33 -7.37 -1.73 -10.71
CA SER A 33 -7.81 -0.74 -9.71
C SER A 33 -9.15 -0.11 -10.09
N THR A 34 -9.43 0.09 -11.38
CA THR A 34 -10.71 0.62 -11.89
C THR A 34 -11.63 -0.45 -12.48
N SER A 35 -11.40 -1.73 -12.16
CA SER A 35 -12.30 -2.81 -12.60
C SER A 35 -13.62 -2.79 -11.82
N ASN A 36 -14.61 -3.57 -12.24
CA ASN A 36 -15.86 -3.70 -11.49
C ASN A 36 -15.63 -4.44 -10.16
N TRP A 37 -15.45 -3.70 -9.07
CA TRP A 37 -15.30 -4.22 -7.71
C TRP A 37 -16.62 -4.62 -7.05
N ALA A 38 -17.75 -4.23 -7.64
CA ALA A 38 -19.08 -4.61 -7.17
C ALA A 38 -19.56 -5.96 -7.76
N CYS A 39 -18.72 -6.68 -8.51
CA CYS A 39 -19.10 -7.98 -9.04
C CYS A 39 -19.25 -9.02 -7.92
N ARG A 40 -20.25 -9.91 -8.05
CA ARG A 40 -20.55 -10.95 -7.06
C ARG A 40 -19.36 -11.87 -6.76
N THR A 41 -18.51 -12.11 -7.76
CA THR A 41 -17.32 -12.95 -7.63
C THR A 41 -16.13 -12.19 -8.20
N LEU A 42 -15.11 -11.98 -7.37
CA LEU A 42 -13.88 -11.30 -7.77
C LEU A 42 -13.01 -12.24 -8.62
N ARG A 43 -12.32 -11.66 -9.59
CA ARG A 43 -11.29 -12.36 -10.37
C ARG A 43 -10.00 -12.47 -9.56
N GLU A 44 -9.15 -13.45 -9.88
CA GLU A 44 -7.86 -13.66 -9.20
C GLU A 44 -7.02 -12.36 -9.14
N GLY A 45 -6.98 -11.60 -10.23
CA GLY A 45 -6.27 -10.32 -10.27
C GLY A 45 -6.79 -9.29 -9.26
N GLN A 46 -8.10 -9.23 -9.02
CA GLN A 46 -8.72 -8.35 -8.03
C GLN A 46 -8.39 -8.82 -6.61
N ILE A 47 -8.48 -10.13 -6.34
CA ILE A 47 -8.13 -10.72 -5.05
C ILE A 47 -6.67 -10.40 -4.72
N ARG A 48 -5.75 -10.71 -5.63
CA ARG A 48 -4.32 -10.45 -5.47
C ARG A 48 -4.05 -8.96 -5.24
N TYR A 49 -4.68 -8.07 -6.01
CA TYR A 49 -4.54 -6.63 -5.85
C TYR A 49 -4.98 -6.16 -4.46
N ALA A 50 -6.16 -6.61 -3.98
CA ALA A 50 -6.67 -6.24 -2.66
C ALA A 50 -5.76 -6.76 -1.53
N CYS A 51 -5.27 -8.00 -1.64
CA CYS A 51 -4.33 -8.58 -0.67
C CYS A 51 -3.02 -7.79 -0.60
N ILE A 52 -2.47 -7.35 -1.73
CA ILE A 52 -1.25 -6.53 -1.77
C ILE A 52 -1.49 -5.19 -1.07
N ASP A 53 -2.60 -4.50 -1.38
CA ASP A 53 -2.93 -3.22 -0.76
C ASP A 53 -3.11 -3.33 0.77
N ALA A 54 -3.77 -4.41 1.24
CA ALA A 54 -3.90 -4.70 2.66
C ALA A 54 -2.54 -4.99 3.33
N TYR A 55 -1.73 -5.88 2.74
CA TYR A 55 -0.43 -6.26 3.28
C TYR A 55 0.52 -5.07 3.41
N VAL A 56 0.63 -4.26 2.36
CA VAL A 56 1.51 -3.09 2.37
C VAL A 56 1.08 -2.09 3.42
N SER A 57 -0.23 -1.83 3.53
CA SER A 57 -0.75 -0.90 4.54
C SER A 57 -0.38 -1.36 5.95
N PHE A 58 -0.53 -2.66 6.22
CA PHE A 58 -0.07 -3.27 7.48
C PHE A 58 1.43 -3.12 7.68
N ALA A 59 2.24 -3.48 6.68
CA ALA A 59 3.71 -3.45 6.80
C ALA A 59 4.25 -2.03 7.04
N ILE A 60 3.66 -1.01 6.38
CA ILE A 60 3.97 0.40 6.64
C ILE A 60 3.64 0.74 8.09
N GLY A 61 2.41 0.44 8.53
CA GLY A 61 1.99 0.72 9.91
C GLY A 61 2.89 0.06 10.94
N LYS A 62 3.21 -1.23 10.73
CA LYS A 62 4.14 -1.99 11.57
C LYS A 62 5.50 -1.31 11.66
N LYS A 63 6.11 -0.95 10.52
CA LYS A 63 7.42 -0.30 10.49
C LYS A 63 7.43 1.07 11.19
N LEU A 64 6.32 1.81 11.11
CA LEU A 64 6.18 3.11 11.74
C LEU A 64 5.86 3.03 13.23
N LEU A 65 5.17 1.98 13.69
CA LEU A 65 4.68 1.86 15.06
C LEU A 65 5.59 0.98 15.94
N GLU A 66 6.45 0.15 15.35
CA GLU A 66 7.44 -0.59 16.11
C GLU A 66 8.46 0.38 16.75
N PRO A 67 8.71 0.26 18.07
CA PRO A 67 9.79 1.00 18.71
C PRO A 67 11.14 0.52 18.14
N GLU A 68 12.06 1.46 17.90
CA GLU A 68 13.45 1.11 17.63
C GLU A 68 14.01 0.49 18.93
N ASN A 69 14.56 -0.71 18.85
CA ASN A 69 15.31 -1.33 19.94
C ASN A 69 16.60 -0.55 20.20
#